data_AF-A0A3M2HVU7-F1
#
_entry.id   AF-A0A3M2HVU7-F1
#
_cell.length_a   1.000
_cell.length_b   1.000
_cell.length_c   1.000
_cell.angle_alpha   90.00
_cell.angle_beta   90.00
_cell.angle_gamma   90.00
#
_symmetry.space_group_name_H-M   'P 1'
#
loop_
_entity.id
_entity.type
_entity.pdbx_description
1 polymer ?
#
loop_
_entity_poly.entity_id
_entity_poly.type
_entity_poly.pdbx_seq_one_letter_code
_entity_poly.pdbx_strand_id
1 'polypeptide(L)'
;MRKLLVIAALAYFGYGYVTGTWSLPWGSSSSPVVSNQNPTSQSTAIRSAPVQTFSCDGRQHCSQMRSYEEARFFIRNCPNTKMDGDGDGIPCEKQFGR
;
A
#
# COMPACT_ATOMS: atom_id res chain seq x y z
N MET A 1 23.47 -13.00 -35.40
CA MET A 1 22.05 -12.74 -35.73
C MET A 1 21.10 -12.98 -34.56
N ARG A 2 21.13 -14.15 -33.86
CA ARG A 2 20.26 -14.41 -32.69
C ARG A 2 20.37 -13.39 -31.53
N LYS A 3 21.55 -12.83 -31.28
CA LYS A 3 21.77 -11.82 -30.23
C LYS A 3 21.00 -10.51 -30.48
N LEU A 4 20.81 -10.12 -31.74
CA LEU A 4 20.07 -8.90 -32.11
C LEU A 4 18.56 -9.08 -31.87
N LEU A 5 18.03 -10.29 -32.06
CA LEU A 5 16.62 -10.58 -31.82
C LEU A 5 16.26 -10.50 -30.33
N VAL A 6 17.16 -10.93 -29.44
CA VAL A 6 16.94 -10.84 -27.99
C VAL A 6 16.93 -9.37 -27.52
N ILE A 7 17.85 -8.55 -28.03
CA ILE A 7 17.93 -7.13 -27.67
C ILE A 7 16.70 -6.37 -28.18
N ALA A 8 16.24 -6.64 -29.40
CA ALA A 8 15.03 -6.04 -29.95
C ALA A 8 13.78 -6.41 -29.14
N ALA A 9 13.66 -7.67 -28.70
CA ALA A 9 12.54 -8.12 -27.88
C ALA A 9 12.52 -7.43 -26.50
N LEU A 10 13.67 -7.27 -25.84
CA LEU A 10 13.78 -6.58 -24.56
C LEU A 10 13.48 -5.08 -24.67
N ALA A 11 13.95 -4.42 -25.74
CA ALA A 11 13.68 -3.01 -25.99
C ALA A 11 12.19 -2.76 -26.28
N TYR A 12 11.56 -3.62 -27.08
CA TYR A 12 10.12 -3.57 -27.34
C TYR A 12 9.32 -3.81 -26.05
N PHE A 13 9.76 -4.78 -25.22
CA PHE A 13 9.12 -5.06 -23.93
C PHE A 13 9.22 -3.87 -22.97
N GLY A 14 10.41 -3.28 -22.80
CA GLY A 14 10.61 -2.11 -21.95
C GLY A 14 9.84 -0.88 -22.42
N TYR A 15 9.79 -0.62 -23.73
CA TYR A 15 9.03 0.50 -24.29
C TYR A 15 7.52 0.34 -24.05
N GLY A 16 6.98 -0.89 -24.08
CA GLY A 16 5.59 -1.17 -23.79
C GLY A 16 5.17 -0.82 -22.35
N TYR A 17 6.06 -1.06 -21.38
CA TYR A 17 5.86 -0.66 -19.98
C TYR A 17 5.93 0.85 -19.78
N VAL A 18 6.85 1.54 -20.46
CA VAL A 18 7.00 3.00 -20.35
C VAL A 18 5.84 3.74 -21.02
N THR A 19 5.31 3.21 -22.12
CA THR A 19 4.18 3.81 -22.85
C THR A 19 2.80 3.40 -22.32
N GLY A 20 2.74 2.54 -21.30
CA GLY A 20 1.47 2.08 -20.73
C GLY A 20 0.65 1.19 -21.67
N THR A 21 1.26 0.67 -22.73
CA THR A 21 0.57 -0.21 -23.70
C THR A 21 0.33 -1.60 -23.12
N TRP A 22 1.13 -2.02 -22.13
CA TRP A 22 0.96 -3.28 -21.42
C TRP A 22 0.61 -3.07 -19.96
N SER A 23 -0.62 -2.60 -19.75
CA SER A 23 -1.27 -2.59 -18.45
C SER A 23 -1.68 -4.03 -18.08
N LEU A 24 -1.24 -4.53 -16.93
CA LEU A 24 -1.86 -5.71 -16.30
C LEU A 24 -3.34 -5.36 -16.02
N PRO A 25 -4.31 -6.15 -16.51
CA PRO A 25 -5.72 -5.88 -16.24
C PRO A 25 -6.06 -6.39 -14.85
N TRP A 26 -5.71 -5.63 -13.82
CA TRP A 26 -6.33 -5.79 -12.51
C TRP A 26 -6.77 -4.43 -12.00
N GLY A 27 -8.01 -4.08 -12.33
CA GLY A 27 -8.63 -2.86 -11.85
C GLY A 27 -9.71 -2.35 -12.78
N SER A 28 -10.85 -3.04 -12.82
CA SER A 28 -12.09 -2.42 -13.25
C SER A 28 -13.19 -2.85 -12.28
N SER A 29 -13.06 -2.39 -11.04
CA SER A 29 -14.17 -2.35 -10.10
C SER A 29 -15.15 -1.30 -10.62
N SER A 30 -16.19 -1.74 -11.31
CA SER A 30 -17.37 -0.92 -11.58
C SER A 30 -18.03 -0.54 -10.25
N SER A 31 -17.85 0.70 -9.82
CA SER A 31 -18.71 1.34 -8.81
C SER A 31 -20.09 1.64 -9.43
N PRO A 32 -21.11 1.93 -8.61
CA PRO A 32 -22.03 0.98 -8.01
C PRO A 32 -23.39 1.01 -8.71
N VAL A 33 -24.05 -0.15 -8.82
CA VAL A 33 -25.51 -0.17 -9.02
C VAL A 33 -26.14 0.44 -7.76
N VAL A 34 -26.80 1.58 -7.91
CA VAL A 34 -27.75 2.12 -6.94
C VAL A 34 -28.87 1.08 -6.81
N SER A 35 -28.80 0.25 -5.76
CA SER A 35 -29.93 -0.57 -5.33
C SER A 35 -30.47 0.03 -4.05
N ASN A 36 -31.59 0.72 -4.21
CA ASN A 36 -32.38 1.27 -3.14
C ASN A 36 -33.17 0.11 -2.51
N GLN A 37 -32.65 -0.50 -1.44
CA GLN A 37 -33.42 -1.46 -0.63
C GLN A 37 -33.19 -1.25 0.87
N ASN A 38 -34.13 -0.48 1.44
CA ASN A 38 -34.84 -0.68 2.70
C ASN A 38 -34.04 -0.88 4.01
N PRO A 39 -34.23 -0.03 5.04
CA PRO A 39 -33.54 -0.14 6.31
C PRO A 39 -34.15 -1.30 7.12
N THR A 40 -33.63 -2.50 6.92
CA THR A 40 -33.95 -3.62 7.82
C THR A 40 -32.76 -3.81 8.74
N SER A 41 -32.90 -3.30 9.95
CA SER A 41 -32.03 -3.49 11.10
C SER A 41 -31.64 -4.97 11.23
N GLN A 42 -30.47 -5.33 10.71
CA GLN A 42 -29.80 -6.57 11.05
C GLN A 42 -28.41 -6.19 11.55
N SER A 43 -28.31 -6.19 12.88
CA SER A 43 -27.07 -6.13 13.64
C SER A 43 -26.20 -7.32 13.26
N THR A 44 -25.45 -7.18 12.16
CA THR A 44 -24.19 -7.87 11.99
C THR A 44 -23.16 -6.81 12.26
N ALA A 45 -22.51 -6.86 13.42
CA ALA A 45 -21.34 -6.06 13.70
C ALA A 45 -20.21 -6.53 12.76
N ILE A 46 -20.30 -6.14 11.48
CA ILE A 46 -19.11 -5.98 10.67
C ILE A 46 -18.34 -4.90 11.44
N ARG A 47 -17.31 -5.33 12.17
CA ARG A 47 -16.23 -4.43 12.57
C ARG A 47 -15.68 -3.89 11.27
N SER A 48 -16.29 -2.82 10.75
CA SER A 48 -15.64 -1.87 9.88
C SER A 48 -14.43 -1.47 10.68
N ALA A 49 -13.28 -2.11 10.42
CA ALA A 49 -12.03 -1.65 10.99
C ALA A 49 -12.01 -0.15 10.64
N PRO A 50 -11.98 0.74 11.64
CA PRO A 50 -11.95 2.16 11.36
C PRO A 50 -10.82 2.36 10.35
N VAL A 51 -11.13 3.00 9.22
CA VAL A 51 -10.11 3.37 8.24
C VAL A 51 -9.23 4.37 8.98
N GLN A 52 -8.15 3.87 9.59
CA GLN A 52 -7.25 4.70 10.37
C GLN A 52 -6.48 5.55 9.37
N THR A 53 -6.89 6.80 9.20
CA THR A 53 -6.17 7.77 8.39
C THR A 53 -4.97 8.25 9.19
N PHE A 54 -3.81 7.69 8.89
CA PHE A 54 -2.54 8.13 9.44
C PHE A 54 -2.06 9.37 8.68
N SER A 55 -1.51 10.35 9.40
CA SER A 55 -0.95 11.56 8.82
C SER A 55 0.43 11.82 9.42
N CYS A 56 1.30 12.47 8.64
CA CYS A 56 2.62 12.84 9.11
C CYS A 56 2.52 14.05 10.04
N ASP A 57 2.60 13.79 11.33
CA ASP A 57 2.53 14.80 12.41
C ASP A 57 3.90 15.13 13.01
N GLY A 58 4.98 14.64 12.40
CA GLY A 58 6.36 14.88 12.83
C GLY A 58 6.88 13.91 13.90
N ARG A 59 6.13 12.86 14.23
CA ARG A 59 6.63 11.76 15.07
C ARG A 59 7.73 10.98 14.35
N GLN A 60 8.75 10.59 15.12
CA GLN A 60 9.96 9.95 14.59
C GLN A 60 10.36 8.69 15.36
N HIS A 61 9.80 8.47 16.55
CA HIS A 61 10.21 7.37 17.43
C HIS A 61 9.07 6.40 17.72
N CYS A 62 9.42 5.16 18.04
CA CYS A 62 8.46 4.08 18.29
C CYS A 62 7.53 4.34 19.47
N SER A 63 8.03 4.95 20.55
CA SER A 63 7.24 5.30 21.74
C SER A 63 6.05 6.22 21.44
N GLN A 64 6.05 6.88 20.29
CA GLN A 64 4.99 7.78 19.85
C GLN A 64 3.96 7.06 18.96
N MET A 65 4.23 5.85 18.50
CA MET A 65 3.34 5.04 17.65
C MET A 65 2.39 4.22 18.51
N ARG A 66 1.12 4.19 18.14
CA ARG A 66 0.04 3.44 18.81
C ARG A 66 -0.17 2.05 18.23
N SER A 67 0.25 1.83 16.98
CA SER A 67 0.20 0.53 16.35
C SER A 67 1.35 0.29 15.38
N TYR A 68 1.57 -0.98 15.06
CA TYR A 68 2.56 -1.38 14.06
C TYR A 68 2.19 -0.87 12.66
N GLU A 69 0.90 -0.90 12.30
CA GLU A 69 0.41 -0.41 11.01
C GLU A 69 0.67 1.09 10.86
N GLU A 70 0.49 1.86 11.93
CA GLU A 70 0.85 3.27 11.99
C GLU A 70 2.36 3.46 11.79
N ALA A 71 3.19 2.75 12.55
CA ALA A 71 4.65 2.82 12.40
C ALA A 71 5.10 2.48 10.96
N ARG A 72 4.50 1.44 10.36
CA ARG A 72 4.74 1.01 8.97
C ARG A 72 4.25 2.03 7.95
N PHE A 73 3.20 2.77 8.26
CA PHE A 73 2.78 3.91 7.45
C PHE A 73 3.83 5.03 7.53
N PHE A 74 4.30 5.37 8.74
CA PHE A 74 5.24 6.46 8.95
C PHE A 74 6.55 6.26 8.20
N ILE A 75 7.19 5.07 8.27
CA ILE A 75 8.45 4.83 7.55
C ILE A 75 8.32 4.91 6.02
N ARG A 76 7.12 4.67 5.47
CA ARG A 76 6.87 4.68 4.03
C ARG A 76 6.36 6.00 3.49
N ASN A 77 5.67 6.79 4.32
CA ASN A 77 4.93 7.98 3.88
C ASN A 77 5.45 9.28 4.50
N CYS A 78 6.20 9.20 5.61
CA CYS A 78 6.66 10.38 6.34
C CYS A 78 8.18 10.52 6.30
N PRO A 79 8.70 11.74 6.03
CA PRO A 79 10.13 12.00 6.06
C PRO A 79 10.68 12.02 7.50
N ASN A 80 11.99 11.83 7.64
CA ASN A 80 12.74 11.93 8.91
C ASN A 80 12.33 10.92 10.00
N THR A 81 11.78 9.76 9.64
CA THR A 81 11.45 8.72 10.62
C THR A 81 12.69 7.99 11.12
N LYS A 82 12.73 7.67 12.42
CA LYS A 82 13.84 6.97 13.11
C LYS A 82 13.32 5.75 13.87
N MET A 83 12.45 4.99 13.21
CA MET A 83 11.72 3.86 13.80
C MET A 83 12.24 2.50 13.32
N ASP A 84 12.91 2.49 12.17
CA ASP A 84 13.56 1.35 11.55
C ASP A 84 15.07 1.58 11.69
N GLY A 85 15.67 0.95 12.70
CA GLY A 85 17.04 1.23 13.14
C GLY A 85 18.10 0.49 12.34
N ASP A 86 17.74 -0.66 11.78
CA ASP A 86 18.57 -1.56 10.99
C ASP A 86 18.22 -1.52 9.49
N GLY A 87 17.10 -0.92 9.11
CA GLY A 87 16.75 -0.60 7.73
C GLY A 87 16.10 -1.77 6.98
N ASP A 88 15.45 -2.68 7.69
CA ASP A 88 14.83 -3.88 7.12
C ASP A 88 13.37 -3.65 6.68
N GLY A 89 12.82 -2.47 6.97
CA GLY A 89 11.43 -2.09 6.68
C GLY A 89 10.42 -2.53 7.74
N ILE A 90 10.86 -3.06 8.89
CA ILE A 90 10.06 -3.45 10.03
C ILE A 90 10.27 -2.44 11.17
N PRO A 91 9.38 -1.45 11.32
CA PRO A 91 9.56 -0.46 12.36
C PRO A 91 9.13 -1.00 13.72
N CYS A 92 9.83 -0.56 14.76
CA CYS A 92 9.40 -0.73 16.15
C CYS A 92 9.23 -2.18 16.61
N GLU A 93 10.04 -3.11 16.09
CA GLU A 93 10.02 -4.54 16.44
C GLU A 93 10.04 -4.77 17.96
N LYS A 94 10.91 -4.05 18.67
CA LYS A 94 11.04 -4.13 20.13
C LYS A 94 9.76 -3.74 20.88
N GLN A 95 8.95 -2.85 20.31
CA GLN A 95 7.72 -2.37 20.93
C GLN A 95 6.52 -3.26 20.60
N PHE A 96 6.45 -3.78 19.37
CA PHE A 96 5.32 -4.57 18.88
C PHE A 96 5.56 -6.09 18.82
N GLY A 97 6.75 -6.56 19.20
CA GLY A 97 7.13 -7.97 19.22
C GLY A 97 7.10 -8.61 17.83
N ARG A 98 7.60 -7.89 16.82
CA ARG A 98 7.74 -8.41 15.46
C ARG A 98 8.99 -9.27 15.32
#